data_AF-A0A976IJP1-F1
#
_entry.id   AF-A0A976IJP1-F1
#
_cell.length_a   1.000
_cell.length_b   1.000
_cell.length_c   1.000
_cell.angle_alpha   90.00
_cell.angle_beta   90.00
_cell.angle_gamma   90.00
#
_symmetry.space_group_name_H-M   'P 1'
#
loop_
_entity.id
_entity.type
_entity.pdbx_description
1 polymer ?
#
loop_
_entity_poly.entity_id
_entity_poly.type
_entity_poly.pdbx_seq_one_letter_code
_entity_poly.pdbx_strand_id
1 'polypeptide(L)'
;MSGRGFGRGGGRGGRGGGRGGGRGFDGGRGGGRGFDGGRGGGRGGGRGFGGRGGGRGGGRGVGGRGGGRGGGRGGGRGGMAGGAKVIVEPHRHAGIFIARGKEDALVTLNSTPGKSVYGEKRISVDVPSASGEGTEKIEYRVWNPFRSKIAAAILGGVDNIWIQPGAKVLYLGGASGTTVSHVSDIVGPAGAVYAVEFSHRVGRDLINMAKSRTNVVPIIEDARHPLKYRMLVPMVDVVFADVAQPDQARIVALNASHFLKNGGHFVISIKASCIDSTAPPEAVFAREVKKLQQEQFKPAEQLTLEPYERDHAVVVGSYRVPKKEKK
;
A
#
# COMPACT_ATOMS: atom_id res chain seq x y z
N MET A 1 -8.76 68.81 3.78
CA MET A 1 -7.47 69.47 3.48
C MET A 1 -6.64 68.47 2.68
N SER A 2 -6.61 68.58 1.34
CA SER A 2 -5.63 69.36 0.54
C SER A 2 -4.24 68.70 0.52
N GLY A 3 -3.63 68.34 -0.62
CA GLY A 3 -4.00 68.65 -2.02
C GLY A 3 -3.44 67.67 -3.07
N ARG A 4 -3.56 68.05 -4.35
CA ARG A 4 -3.27 67.23 -5.56
C ARG A 4 -1.96 67.67 -6.25
N GLY A 5 -1.38 66.79 -7.07
CA GLY A 5 -0.41 67.12 -8.14
C GLY A 5 0.13 65.85 -8.81
N PHE A 6 -0.28 65.45 -10.02
CA PHE A 6 0.21 65.91 -11.35
C PHE A 6 1.72 65.68 -11.56
N GLY A 7 2.25 65.05 -12.61
CA GLY A 7 1.75 64.36 -13.83
C GLY A 7 2.92 63.53 -14.43
N ARG A 8 3.07 63.19 -15.73
CA ARG A 8 2.31 63.39 -16.99
C ARG A 8 2.99 62.54 -18.11
N GLY A 9 2.25 62.12 -19.15
CA GLY A 9 2.77 61.48 -20.40
C GLY A 9 2.74 59.94 -20.37
N GLY A 10 2.29 59.19 -21.38
CA GLY A 10 1.94 59.49 -22.78
C GLY A 10 2.92 58.77 -23.73
N GLY A 11 2.54 58.08 -24.81
CA GLY A 11 1.22 57.71 -25.35
C GLY A 11 1.37 57.11 -26.77
N ARG A 12 0.33 56.41 -27.30
CA ARG A 12 0.27 55.74 -28.64
C ARG A 12 1.28 54.59 -28.82
N GLY A 13 0.94 53.39 -29.31
CA GLY A 13 0.22 53.02 -30.54
C GLY A 13 1.26 52.57 -31.59
N GLY A 14 1.10 51.55 -32.44
CA GLY A 14 0.06 50.54 -32.64
C GLY A 14 0.40 49.67 -33.90
N ARG A 15 -0.41 48.64 -34.20
CA ARG A 15 -0.45 47.84 -35.46
C ARG A 15 0.83 47.16 -36.01
N GLY A 16 0.75 45.83 -36.17
CA GLY A 16 0.51 45.26 -37.52
C GLY A 16 1.55 44.32 -38.14
N GLY A 17 1.06 43.20 -38.70
CA GLY A 17 1.76 42.31 -39.67
C GLY A 17 2.85 41.39 -39.09
N GLY A 18 3.19 40.24 -39.69
CA GLY A 18 2.59 39.57 -40.84
C GLY A 18 3.29 38.24 -41.20
N ARG A 19 2.48 37.26 -41.61
CA ARG A 19 2.69 36.12 -42.56
C ARG A 19 4.10 35.72 -43.09
N GLY A 20 4.23 34.40 -43.28
CA GLY A 20 5.24 33.69 -44.09
C GLY A 20 6.03 32.71 -43.22
N GLY A 21 6.16 31.40 -43.47
CA GLY A 21 6.09 30.59 -44.70
C GLY A 21 7.48 29.96 -44.95
N GLY A 22 7.70 28.72 -45.37
CA GLY A 22 6.84 27.56 -45.67
C GLY A 22 7.60 26.54 -46.54
N ARG A 23 7.12 25.28 -46.65
CA ARG A 23 7.63 24.18 -47.54
C ARG A 23 9.01 23.62 -47.14
N GLY A 24 9.41 22.38 -47.46
CA GLY A 24 8.75 21.25 -48.16
C GLY A 24 9.80 20.20 -48.62
N PHE A 25 9.37 19.09 -49.25
CA PHE A 25 10.19 18.02 -49.91
C PHE A 25 10.98 17.08 -48.95
N ASP A 26 11.25 15.77 -49.20
CA ASP A 26 10.70 14.74 -50.14
C ASP A 26 11.08 13.31 -49.65
N GLY A 27 10.85 12.15 -50.31
CA GLY A 27 10.21 11.90 -51.63
C GLY A 27 10.19 10.43 -52.15
N GLY A 28 10.06 9.39 -51.31
CA GLY A 28 10.05 7.97 -51.74
C GLY A 28 11.42 7.26 -51.70
N ARG A 29 11.64 6.01 -52.16
CA ARG A 29 10.85 4.80 -52.45
C ARG A 29 11.87 3.73 -52.94
N GLY A 30 11.76 2.46 -52.54
CA GLY A 30 12.51 1.35 -53.17
C GLY A 30 13.50 0.59 -52.26
N GLY A 31 13.84 -0.68 -52.53
CA GLY A 31 13.37 -1.41 -53.73
C GLY A 31 14.02 -2.76 -54.10
N GLY A 32 14.88 -3.37 -53.27
CA GLY A 32 15.19 -4.81 -53.35
C GLY A 32 16.42 -5.28 -54.16
N ARG A 33 16.69 -6.60 -53.99
CA ARG A 33 17.77 -7.45 -54.56
C ARG A 33 19.18 -7.19 -53.98
N GLY A 34 19.99 -8.19 -53.67
CA GLY A 34 19.79 -9.65 -53.65
C GLY A 34 21.14 -10.39 -53.65
N PHE A 35 21.21 -11.63 -53.13
CA PHE A 35 22.35 -12.54 -53.35
C PHE A 35 21.92 -14.02 -53.30
N ASP A 36 22.42 -14.79 -54.28
CA ASP A 36 22.51 -16.25 -54.31
C ASP A 36 23.26 -16.82 -53.09
N GLY A 37 23.23 -18.10 -52.74
CA GLY A 37 22.75 -19.29 -53.45
C GLY A 37 23.77 -20.44 -53.27
N GLY A 38 23.35 -21.59 -52.74
CA GLY A 38 24.26 -22.69 -52.38
C GLY A 38 23.52 -23.97 -52.04
N ARG A 39 24.03 -25.13 -52.48
CA ARG A 39 23.22 -26.35 -52.73
C ARG A 39 23.86 -27.61 -52.14
N GLY A 40 23.02 -28.58 -51.75
CA GLY A 40 23.41 -29.97 -51.48
C GLY A 40 23.45 -30.35 -49.99
N GLY A 41 23.06 -31.56 -49.56
CA GLY A 41 22.53 -32.71 -50.32
C GLY A 41 23.11 -34.03 -49.79
N GLY A 42 22.32 -34.84 -49.07
CA GLY A 42 22.75 -36.13 -48.54
C GLY A 42 21.57 -37.00 -48.10
N ARG A 43 21.50 -38.25 -48.59
CA ARG A 43 20.36 -39.17 -48.47
C ARG A 43 20.84 -40.57 -48.06
N GLY A 44 19.98 -41.33 -47.36
CA GLY A 44 20.14 -42.77 -47.10
C GLY A 44 20.76 -43.09 -45.73
N GLY A 45 20.38 -44.16 -45.01
CA GLY A 45 19.31 -45.16 -45.14
C GLY A 45 19.05 -45.77 -43.73
N GLY A 46 18.14 -46.70 -43.45
CA GLY A 46 17.29 -47.58 -44.26
C GLY A 46 17.37 -49.02 -43.72
N ARG A 47 16.21 -49.69 -43.48
CA ARG A 47 16.02 -51.04 -42.83
C ARG A 47 16.12 -50.95 -41.29
N GLY A 48 15.33 -51.66 -40.46
CA GLY A 48 14.52 -52.89 -40.56
C GLY A 48 14.93 -53.82 -39.37
N PHE A 49 14.14 -54.70 -38.75
CA PHE A 49 12.81 -55.26 -39.05
C PHE A 49 12.27 -56.03 -37.80
N GLY A 50 10.95 -56.31 -37.73
CA GLY A 50 10.35 -57.39 -36.91
C GLY A 50 9.96 -57.06 -35.44
N GLY A 51 8.85 -57.54 -34.87
CA GLY A 51 7.69 -58.23 -35.46
C GLY A 51 7.19 -59.48 -34.68
N ARG A 52 6.21 -59.32 -33.78
CA ARG A 52 5.27 -60.35 -33.24
C ARG A 52 4.29 -59.67 -32.26
N GLY A 53 2.99 -59.97 -32.18
CA GLY A 53 2.11 -60.80 -33.03
C GLY A 53 0.85 -61.28 -32.27
N GLY A 54 -0.36 -61.10 -32.83
CA GLY A 54 -1.66 -61.59 -32.31
C GLY A 54 -2.23 -60.79 -31.11
N GLY A 55 -3.54 -60.57 -30.91
CA GLY A 55 -4.76 -61.20 -31.46
C GLY A 55 -5.44 -62.08 -30.39
N ARG A 56 -6.77 -62.13 -30.19
CA ARG A 56 -7.92 -61.53 -30.91
C ARG A 56 -9.21 -61.71 -30.05
N GLY A 57 -10.19 -60.81 -30.16
CA GLY A 57 -11.57 -60.98 -29.64
C GLY A 57 -11.81 -60.45 -28.21
N GLY A 58 -12.98 -59.94 -27.84
CA GLY A 58 -14.22 -59.72 -28.60
C GLY A 58 -15.47 -59.96 -27.74
N GLY A 59 -16.13 -58.89 -27.28
CA GLY A 59 -17.32 -59.00 -26.40
C GLY A 59 -18.11 -57.68 -26.34
N ARG A 60 -19.45 -57.77 -26.38
CA ARG A 60 -20.38 -56.63 -26.48
C ARG A 60 -20.76 -56.09 -25.10
N GLY A 61 -21.02 -54.79 -24.97
CA GLY A 61 -21.48 -54.18 -23.70
C GLY A 61 -22.02 -52.75 -23.87
N VAL A 62 -23.34 -52.62 -23.84
CA VAL A 62 -24.15 -51.42 -24.13
C VAL A 62 -23.92 -50.22 -23.19
N GLY A 63 -23.77 -49.02 -23.79
CA GLY A 63 -24.46 -47.76 -23.43
C GLY A 63 -24.31 -47.13 -22.03
N GLY A 64 -24.04 -45.82 -21.97
CA GLY A 64 -24.18 -45.04 -20.72
C GLY A 64 -23.67 -43.60 -20.79
N ARG A 65 -24.60 -42.64 -20.81
CA ARG A 65 -24.36 -41.18 -20.82
C ARG A 65 -23.52 -40.65 -19.64
N GLY A 66 -22.59 -39.74 -19.96
CA GLY A 66 -22.49 -38.42 -19.31
C GLY A 66 -21.82 -38.29 -17.93
N GLY A 67 -21.35 -37.07 -17.62
CA GLY A 67 -20.83 -36.70 -16.29
C GLY A 67 -19.34 -36.36 -16.23
N GLY A 68 -18.88 -35.42 -17.06
CA GLY A 68 -17.47 -35.00 -17.06
C GLY A 68 -17.06 -34.13 -15.86
N ARG A 69 -15.87 -34.43 -15.33
CA ARG A 69 -15.02 -33.57 -14.46
C ARG A 69 -15.60 -33.17 -13.09
N GLY A 70 -15.21 -33.94 -12.08
CA GLY A 70 -15.24 -33.50 -10.68
C GLY A 70 -14.36 -32.27 -10.46
N GLY A 71 -15.00 -31.10 -10.30
CA GLY A 71 -14.35 -29.88 -9.85
C GLY A 71 -14.11 -29.94 -8.34
N GLY A 72 -13.10 -30.70 -7.92
CA GLY A 72 -12.63 -30.71 -6.53
C GLY A 72 -12.15 -29.32 -6.12
N ARG A 73 -13.01 -28.55 -5.44
CA ARG A 73 -12.63 -27.28 -4.81
C ARG A 73 -11.54 -27.58 -3.79
N GLY A 74 -10.30 -27.22 -4.12
CA GLY A 74 -9.19 -27.28 -3.18
C GLY A 74 -9.55 -26.56 -1.89
N GLY A 75 -9.35 -27.25 -0.76
CA GLY A 75 -9.68 -26.72 0.55
C GLY A 75 -8.82 -25.51 0.88
N GLY A 76 -9.37 -24.31 0.67
CA GLY A 76 -8.86 -23.12 1.33
C GLY A 76 -8.93 -23.34 2.83
N ARG A 77 -7.81 -23.12 3.53
CA ARG A 77 -7.74 -23.19 5.00
C ARG A 77 -8.89 -22.37 5.61
N GLY A 78 -9.41 -22.87 6.74
CA GLY A 78 -10.51 -22.25 7.48
C GLY A 78 -10.33 -20.75 7.62
N GLY A 79 -11.41 -20.02 7.34
CA GLY A 79 -11.45 -18.58 7.45
C GLY A 79 -12.88 -18.14 7.74
N MET A 80 -13.17 -17.78 9.00
CA MET A 80 -14.41 -17.23 9.58
C MET A 80 -15.60 -17.18 8.60
N ALA A 81 -16.45 -18.20 8.61
CA ALA A 81 -17.58 -18.29 7.70
C ALA A 81 -18.59 -17.14 7.94
N GLY A 82 -19.20 -16.63 6.86
CA GLY A 82 -20.23 -15.59 6.95
C GLY A 82 -21.44 -16.09 7.76
N GLY A 83 -21.99 -15.23 8.63
CA GLY A 83 -23.11 -15.57 9.50
C GLY A 83 -22.73 -16.19 10.85
N ALA A 84 -21.45 -16.46 11.12
CA ALA A 84 -21.00 -16.83 12.46
C ALA A 84 -21.16 -15.66 13.44
N LYS A 85 -21.77 -15.91 14.61
CA LYS A 85 -21.80 -14.94 15.72
C LYS A 85 -20.39 -14.77 16.30
N VAL A 86 -20.03 -13.53 16.62
CA VAL A 86 -18.77 -13.16 17.26
C VAL A 86 -18.99 -12.08 18.32
N ILE A 87 -18.09 -12.03 19.29
CA ILE A 87 -18.06 -11.00 20.34
C ILE A 87 -16.94 -10.02 19.97
N VAL A 88 -17.18 -8.72 20.04
CA VAL A 88 -16.14 -7.70 19.76
C VAL A 88 -15.63 -7.13 21.07
N GLU A 89 -14.33 -7.32 21.31
CA GLU A 89 -13.61 -6.87 22.51
C GLU A 89 -12.61 -5.74 22.14
N PRO A 90 -12.38 -4.74 23.01
CA PRO A 90 -11.32 -3.76 22.78
C PRO A 90 -9.93 -4.40 22.86
N HIS A 91 -9.02 -4.01 21.96
CA HIS A 91 -7.61 -4.39 22.03
C HIS A 91 -6.86 -3.48 23.01
N ARG A 92 -5.65 -3.85 23.44
CA ARG A 92 -4.73 -2.96 24.21
C ARG A 92 -4.34 -1.65 23.50
N HIS A 93 -4.63 -1.55 22.19
CA HIS A 93 -4.32 -0.38 21.37
C HIS A 93 -5.63 0.35 21.09
N ALA A 94 -5.71 1.65 21.41
CA ALA A 94 -6.92 2.44 21.24
C ALA A 94 -7.40 2.47 19.77
N GLY A 95 -8.71 2.34 19.55
CA GLY A 95 -9.33 2.29 18.22
C GLY A 95 -9.20 0.95 17.48
N ILE A 96 -8.57 -0.06 18.09
CA ILE A 96 -8.42 -1.42 17.56
C ILE A 96 -9.20 -2.39 18.46
N PHE A 97 -9.77 -3.42 17.85
CA PHE A 97 -10.64 -4.39 18.50
C PHE A 97 -10.29 -5.82 18.05
N ILE A 98 -10.71 -6.83 18.81
CA ILE A 98 -10.65 -8.25 18.45
C ILE A 98 -12.08 -8.76 18.33
N ALA A 99 -12.42 -9.37 17.20
CA ALA A 99 -13.62 -10.20 17.08
C ALA A 99 -13.27 -11.63 17.52
N ARG A 100 -13.77 -12.05 18.68
CA ARG A 100 -13.65 -13.41 19.22
C ARG A 100 -14.69 -14.33 18.61
N GLY A 101 -14.27 -15.53 18.22
CA GLY A 101 -15.14 -16.53 17.62
C GLY A 101 -14.51 -17.91 17.58
N LYS A 102 -14.80 -18.69 16.54
CA LYS A 102 -14.07 -19.94 16.26
C LYS A 102 -12.62 -19.67 15.83
N GLU A 103 -12.41 -18.54 15.18
CA GLU A 103 -11.13 -17.99 14.76
C GLU A 103 -11.16 -16.52 15.14
N ASP A 104 -10.15 -16.04 15.87
CA ASP A 104 -10.07 -14.64 16.28
C ASP A 104 -9.59 -13.77 15.12
N ALA A 105 -10.17 -12.58 14.98
CA ALA A 105 -9.84 -11.63 13.93
C ALA A 105 -9.57 -10.24 14.50
N LEU A 106 -8.52 -9.57 14.01
CA LEU A 106 -8.28 -8.16 14.29
C LEU A 106 -9.30 -7.32 13.49
N VAL A 107 -9.96 -6.36 14.15
CA VAL A 107 -10.99 -5.54 13.50
C VAL A 107 -10.87 -4.05 13.86
N THR A 108 -11.29 -3.18 12.95
CA THR A 108 -11.38 -1.71 13.16
C THR A 108 -12.81 -1.24 12.95
N LEU A 109 -13.21 -0.16 13.63
CA LEU A 109 -14.51 0.49 13.45
C LEU A 109 -14.63 1.06 12.02
N ASN A 110 -15.68 0.75 11.26
CA ASN A 110 -15.83 1.27 9.91
C ASN A 110 -16.29 2.74 9.94
N SER A 111 -15.45 3.67 9.48
CA SER A 111 -15.86 5.07 9.30
C SER A 111 -16.88 5.28 8.16
N THR A 112 -17.11 4.26 7.32
CA THR A 112 -18.03 4.29 6.17
C THR A 112 -18.94 3.04 6.13
N PRO A 113 -19.93 2.92 7.03
CA PRO A 113 -20.81 1.76 7.11
C PRO A 113 -21.44 1.37 5.77
N GLY A 114 -21.67 0.07 5.54
CA GLY A 114 -22.20 -0.45 4.29
C GLY A 114 -21.18 -0.62 3.15
N LYS A 115 -19.99 0.01 3.22
CA LYS A 115 -18.95 -0.06 2.19
C LYS A 115 -17.68 -0.79 2.67
N SER A 116 -17.25 -1.80 1.89
CA SER A 116 -15.91 -2.40 1.96
C SER A 116 -14.95 -1.72 0.98
N VAL A 117 -13.66 -1.65 1.30
CA VAL A 117 -12.64 -1.01 0.45
C VAL A 117 -12.01 -2.00 -0.54
N TYR A 118 -11.72 -3.23 -0.11
CA TYR A 118 -11.00 -4.24 -0.90
C TYR A 118 -11.64 -5.65 -0.85
N GLY A 119 -12.91 -5.72 -0.47
CA GLY A 119 -13.68 -6.97 -0.36
C GLY A 119 -13.44 -7.73 0.95
N GLU A 120 -12.98 -7.04 1.99
CA GLU A 120 -12.84 -7.56 3.35
C GLU A 120 -14.18 -7.98 3.97
N LYS A 121 -14.11 -8.94 4.89
CA LYS A 121 -15.27 -9.32 5.72
C LYS A 121 -15.60 -8.18 6.68
N ARG A 122 -16.89 -8.01 6.95
CA ARG A 122 -17.44 -6.96 7.81
C ARG A 122 -18.38 -7.60 8.83
N ILE A 123 -18.37 -7.07 10.04
CA ILE A 123 -19.16 -7.57 11.18
C ILE A 123 -20.04 -6.41 11.62
N SER A 124 -21.36 -6.59 11.59
CA SER A 124 -22.28 -5.62 12.19
C SER A 124 -22.65 -6.06 13.59
N VAL A 125 -22.64 -5.13 14.53
CA VAL A 125 -23.12 -5.29 15.89
C VAL A 125 -24.21 -4.24 16.11
N ASP A 126 -25.39 -4.68 16.50
CA ASP A 126 -26.49 -3.78 16.87
C ASP A 126 -26.30 -3.46 18.37
N VAL A 127 -26.09 -2.18 18.67
CA VAL A 127 -25.72 -1.65 19.99
C VAL A 127 -26.88 -0.77 20.50
N PRO A 128 -27.24 -0.78 21.81
CA PRO A 128 -28.24 0.16 22.32
C PRO A 128 -27.84 1.61 22.01
N SER A 129 -28.75 2.39 21.43
CA SER A 129 -28.47 3.78 21.07
C SER A 129 -28.11 4.61 22.30
N ALA A 130 -27.14 5.52 22.16
CA ALA A 130 -26.82 6.51 23.20
C ALA A 130 -27.99 7.45 23.54
N SER A 131 -29.01 7.53 22.68
CA SER A 131 -30.27 8.25 22.91
C SER A 131 -31.32 7.48 23.72
N GLY A 132 -31.04 6.23 24.14
CA GLY A 132 -31.96 5.38 24.91
C GLY A 132 -33.09 4.73 24.07
N GLU A 133 -33.39 5.27 22.90
CA GLU A 133 -34.39 4.71 21.96
C GLU A 133 -33.72 4.07 20.74
N GLY A 134 -33.97 2.77 20.53
CA GLY A 134 -33.51 2.01 19.37
C GLY A 134 -32.12 1.40 19.48
N THR A 135 -31.71 0.71 18.41
CA THR A 135 -30.38 0.09 18.25
C THR A 135 -29.60 0.78 17.15
N GLU A 136 -28.42 1.30 17.46
CA GLU A 136 -27.46 1.79 16.48
C GLU A 136 -26.65 0.62 15.90
N LYS A 137 -26.55 0.55 14.57
CA LYS A 137 -25.83 -0.52 13.88
C LYS A 137 -24.38 -0.11 13.63
N ILE A 138 -23.50 -0.50 14.54
CA ILE A 138 -22.06 -0.29 14.39
C ILE A 138 -21.49 -1.38 13.47
N GLU A 139 -20.66 -0.98 12.51
CA GLU A 139 -20.01 -1.90 11.58
C GLU A 139 -18.49 -1.91 11.81
N TYR A 140 -17.91 -3.10 11.91
CA TYR A 140 -16.47 -3.34 12.03
C TYR A 140 -15.93 -4.01 10.76
N ARG A 141 -14.68 -3.74 10.40
CA ARG A 141 -13.97 -4.30 9.24
C ARG A 141 -12.86 -5.23 9.70
N VAL A 142 -12.78 -6.44 9.11
CA VAL A 142 -11.71 -7.40 9.39
C VAL A 142 -10.40 -6.91 8.76
N TRP A 143 -9.38 -6.73 9.58
CA TRP A 143 -8.06 -6.28 9.18
C TRP A 143 -7.12 -7.48 8.99
N ASN A 144 -6.69 -7.72 7.75
CA ASN A 144 -5.89 -8.90 7.41
C ASN A 144 -4.37 -8.66 7.63
N PRO A 145 -3.70 -9.39 8.54
CA PRO A 145 -2.26 -9.23 8.80
C PRO A 145 -1.39 -9.64 7.60
N PHE A 146 -1.81 -10.61 6.78
CA PHE A 146 -1.10 -11.00 5.54
C PHE A 146 -1.21 -9.96 4.40
N ARG A 147 -1.88 -8.84 4.63
CA ARG A 147 -1.97 -7.70 3.69
C ARG A 147 -1.55 -6.37 4.30
N SER A 148 -1.21 -6.35 5.58
CA SER A 148 -1.01 -5.11 6.32
C SER A 148 0.01 -5.28 7.44
N LYS A 149 1.16 -4.63 7.24
CA LYS A 149 2.34 -4.75 8.10
C LYS A 149 2.10 -4.19 9.51
N ILE A 150 1.20 -3.21 9.65
CA ILE A 150 0.73 -2.73 10.95
C ILE A 150 -0.08 -3.81 11.68
N ALA A 151 -1.02 -4.48 11.00
CA ALA A 151 -1.78 -5.58 11.61
C ALA A 151 -0.89 -6.77 11.99
N ALA A 152 0.09 -7.10 11.15
CA ALA A 152 1.11 -8.09 11.47
C ALA A 152 1.93 -7.70 12.72
N ALA A 153 2.35 -6.43 12.85
CA ALA A 153 3.07 -5.95 14.03
C ALA A 153 2.20 -5.97 15.30
N ILE A 154 0.92 -5.58 15.19
CA ILE A 154 -0.05 -5.62 16.31
C ILE A 154 -0.20 -7.05 16.85
N LEU A 155 -0.43 -8.02 15.96
CA LEU A 155 -0.58 -9.43 16.33
C LEU A 155 0.75 -10.07 16.77
N GLY A 156 1.88 -9.62 16.20
CA GLY A 156 3.22 -10.06 16.59
C GLY A 156 3.69 -9.52 17.95
N GLY A 157 2.94 -8.61 18.58
CA GLY A 157 3.18 -8.21 19.97
C GLY A 157 3.65 -6.77 20.19
N VAL A 158 3.77 -5.92 19.16
CA VAL A 158 4.33 -4.56 19.27
C VAL A 158 3.72 -3.72 20.41
N ASP A 159 4.55 -3.16 21.29
CA ASP A 159 4.12 -2.53 22.55
C ASP A 159 3.21 -1.31 22.33
N ASN A 160 3.56 -0.45 21.37
CA ASN A 160 2.74 0.72 21.03
C ASN A 160 3.02 1.19 19.59
N ILE A 161 1.98 1.27 18.75
CA ILE A 161 2.08 1.80 17.38
C ILE A 161 1.96 3.33 17.31
N TRP A 162 1.61 3.99 18.42
CA TRP A 162 1.37 5.44 18.59
C TRP A 162 0.24 6.05 17.72
N ILE A 163 -0.29 5.31 16.75
CA ILE A 163 -1.53 5.61 16.04
C ILE A 163 -2.69 5.41 17.03
N GLN A 164 -3.34 6.52 17.40
CA GLN A 164 -4.44 6.56 18.37
C GLN A 164 -5.58 7.45 17.83
N PRO A 165 -6.82 7.31 18.33
CA PRO A 165 -7.91 8.21 18.00
C PRO A 165 -7.53 9.69 18.20
N GLY A 166 -7.77 10.52 17.19
CA GLY A 166 -7.41 11.95 17.19
C GLY A 166 -5.98 12.28 16.72
N ALA A 167 -5.09 11.30 16.56
CA ALA A 167 -3.71 11.55 16.13
C ALA A 167 -3.62 12.01 14.66
N LYS A 168 -2.58 12.79 14.32
CA LYS A 168 -2.24 13.10 12.92
C LYS A 168 -1.13 12.16 12.44
N VAL A 169 -1.39 11.40 11.38
CA VAL A 169 -0.50 10.38 10.84
C VAL A 169 -0.05 10.75 9.42
N LEU A 170 1.25 10.80 9.18
CA LEU A 170 1.83 10.82 7.83
C LEU A 170 2.14 9.38 7.41
N TYR A 171 1.49 8.91 6.36
CA TYR A 171 1.65 7.55 5.82
C TYR A 171 2.45 7.63 4.51
N LEU A 172 3.69 7.14 4.52
CA LEU A 172 4.57 7.10 3.35
C LEU A 172 4.45 5.74 2.66
N GLY A 173 4.01 5.72 1.39
CA GLY A 173 3.75 4.50 0.62
C GLY A 173 2.30 4.03 0.74
N GLY A 174 1.33 4.94 0.58
CA GLY A 174 -0.11 4.66 0.78
C GLY A 174 -0.70 3.58 -0.14
N ALA A 175 -0.05 3.27 -1.26
CA ALA A 175 -0.48 2.32 -2.27
C ALA A 175 -1.97 2.52 -2.64
N SER A 176 -2.78 1.46 -2.69
CA SER A 176 -4.21 1.52 -3.03
C SER A 176 -5.10 1.90 -1.84
N GLY A 177 -4.51 2.28 -0.71
CA GLY A 177 -5.23 2.71 0.48
C GLY A 177 -5.81 1.58 1.34
N THR A 178 -5.43 0.32 1.12
CA THR A 178 -5.91 -0.83 1.91
C THR A 178 -5.63 -0.66 3.41
N THR A 179 -4.36 -0.57 3.79
CA THR A 179 -3.94 -0.30 5.18
C THR A 179 -4.30 1.12 5.62
N VAL A 180 -4.16 2.12 4.72
CA VAL A 180 -4.52 3.52 5.02
C VAL A 180 -5.97 3.64 5.50
N SER A 181 -6.89 2.87 4.92
CA SER A 181 -8.30 2.85 5.34
C SER A 181 -8.50 2.36 6.78
N HIS A 182 -7.67 1.41 7.26
CA HIS A 182 -7.72 0.94 8.65
C HIS A 182 -7.04 1.94 9.61
N VAL A 183 -5.94 2.57 9.20
CA VAL A 183 -5.32 3.67 9.97
C VAL A 183 -6.30 4.84 10.13
N SER A 184 -7.02 5.17 9.06
CA SER A 184 -8.10 6.17 9.03
C SER A 184 -9.27 5.84 9.95
N ASP A 185 -9.65 4.55 10.00
CA ASP A 185 -10.69 4.03 10.90
C ASP A 185 -10.26 4.14 12.38
N ILE A 186 -8.99 3.84 12.72
CA ILE A 186 -8.43 3.92 14.09
C ILE A 186 -8.29 5.37 14.57
N VAL A 187 -7.77 6.24 13.70
CA VAL A 187 -7.58 7.67 13.99
C VAL A 187 -8.93 8.38 14.15
N GLY A 188 -9.97 7.92 13.45
CA GLY A 188 -11.32 8.46 13.54
C GLY A 188 -11.45 9.90 13.02
N PRO A 189 -12.64 10.52 13.15
CA PRO A 189 -12.97 11.79 12.52
C PRO A 189 -12.25 13.01 13.14
N ALA A 190 -11.70 12.88 14.36
CA ALA A 190 -11.00 13.97 15.04
C ALA A 190 -9.53 14.12 14.62
N GLY A 191 -8.92 13.06 14.06
CA GLY A 191 -7.56 13.08 13.54
C GLY A 191 -7.52 13.09 12.01
N ALA A 192 -6.32 12.94 11.43
CA ALA A 192 -6.13 12.98 9.98
C ALA A 192 -4.99 12.06 9.51
N VAL A 193 -5.16 11.46 8.33
CA VAL A 193 -4.16 10.61 7.68
C VAL A 193 -3.74 11.22 6.35
N TYR A 194 -2.48 11.65 6.29
CA TYR A 194 -1.85 12.19 5.08
C TYR A 194 -1.16 11.04 4.34
N ALA A 195 -1.75 10.57 3.25
CA ALA A 195 -1.29 9.38 2.54
C ALA A 195 -0.49 9.76 1.29
N VAL A 196 0.83 9.63 1.35
CA VAL A 196 1.75 9.93 0.24
C VAL A 196 1.95 8.68 -0.62
N GLU A 197 1.69 8.79 -1.92
CA GLU A 197 1.88 7.74 -2.90
C GLU A 197 2.47 8.31 -4.20
N PHE A 198 3.48 7.66 -4.78
CA PHE A 198 4.14 8.15 -6.00
C PHE A 198 3.40 7.71 -7.27
N SER A 199 2.80 6.51 -7.29
CA SER A 199 2.22 5.95 -8.50
C SER A 199 0.86 6.59 -8.84
N HIS A 200 0.77 7.29 -9.98
CA HIS A 200 -0.51 7.79 -10.48
C HIS A 200 -1.55 6.68 -10.75
N ARG A 201 -1.14 5.44 -11.06
CA ARG A 201 -2.08 4.33 -11.29
C ARG A 201 -2.76 3.94 -9.97
N VAL A 202 -1.96 3.65 -8.95
CA VAL A 202 -2.44 3.19 -7.64
C VAL A 202 -3.05 4.36 -6.84
N GLY A 203 -2.54 5.57 -7.04
CA GLY A 203 -3.08 6.81 -6.49
C GLY A 203 -4.53 7.10 -6.89
N ARG A 204 -5.02 6.59 -8.04
CA ARG A 204 -6.45 6.66 -8.39
C ARG A 204 -7.31 5.90 -7.39
N ASP A 205 -6.86 4.72 -6.97
CA ASP A 205 -7.57 3.89 -6.00
C ASP A 205 -7.52 4.54 -4.61
N LEU A 206 -6.37 5.10 -4.22
CA LEU A 206 -6.20 5.89 -2.99
C LEU A 206 -7.15 7.10 -2.95
N ILE A 207 -7.25 7.86 -4.05
CA ILE A 207 -8.17 9.00 -4.19
C ILE A 207 -9.64 8.51 -4.12
N ASN A 208 -9.98 7.40 -4.77
CA ASN A 208 -11.33 6.85 -4.72
C ASN A 208 -11.72 6.36 -3.32
N MET A 209 -10.77 5.81 -2.56
CA MET A 209 -10.94 5.47 -1.15
C MET A 209 -11.13 6.75 -0.30
N ALA A 210 -10.28 7.75 -0.48
CA ALA A 210 -10.35 9.03 0.24
C ALA A 210 -11.66 9.82 -0.02
N LYS A 211 -12.28 9.72 -1.21
CA LYS A 211 -13.62 10.28 -1.47
C LYS A 211 -14.69 9.79 -0.48
N SER A 212 -14.50 8.62 0.13
CA SER A 212 -15.41 8.06 1.13
C SER A 212 -15.02 8.43 2.57
N ARG A 213 -13.74 8.76 2.83
CA ARG A 213 -13.19 9.00 4.17
C ARG A 213 -12.64 10.42 4.26
N THR A 214 -13.41 11.32 4.85
CA THR A 214 -13.11 12.76 4.96
C THR A 214 -11.82 13.07 5.76
N ASN A 215 -11.36 12.14 6.60
CA ASN A 215 -10.12 12.28 7.37
C ASN A 215 -8.85 11.77 6.62
N VAL A 216 -8.96 11.32 5.36
CA VAL A 216 -7.80 10.96 4.52
C VAL A 216 -7.50 12.05 3.50
N VAL A 217 -6.26 12.54 3.50
CA VAL A 217 -5.72 13.46 2.49
C VAL A 217 -4.77 12.69 1.57
N PRO A 218 -5.19 12.34 0.33
CA PRO A 218 -4.33 11.65 -0.63
C PRO A 218 -3.37 12.64 -1.30
N ILE A 219 -2.08 12.33 -1.27
CA ILE A 219 -1.00 13.16 -1.82
C ILE A 219 -0.25 12.33 -2.88
N ILE A 220 -0.45 12.67 -4.16
CA ILE A 220 0.16 11.92 -5.26
C ILE A 220 1.48 12.58 -5.70
N GLU A 221 2.53 12.37 -4.91
CA GLU A 221 3.86 12.96 -5.10
C GLU A 221 4.98 12.02 -4.62
N ASP A 222 6.22 12.30 -5.03
CA ASP A 222 7.39 11.54 -4.60
C ASP A 222 7.78 11.86 -3.15
N ALA A 223 7.75 10.84 -2.28
CA ALA A 223 8.13 10.93 -0.88
C ALA A 223 9.58 11.42 -0.66
N ARG A 224 10.48 11.29 -1.65
CA ARG A 224 11.85 11.83 -1.61
C ARG A 224 11.92 13.36 -1.60
N HIS A 225 10.83 14.04 -1.97
CA HIS A 225 10.77 15.49 -2.21
C HIS A 225 9.70 16.18 -1.34
N PRO A 226 9.80 16.14 0.01
CA PRO A 226 8.77 16.66 0.93
C PRO A 226 8.42 18.14 0.73
N LEU A 227 9.33 18.94 0.18
CA LEU A 227 9.08 20.35 -0.16
C LEU A 227 7.90 20.54 -1.12
N LYS A 228 7.62 19.57 -2.02
CA LYS A 228 6.53 19.70 -3.00
C LYS A 228 5.13 19.70 -2.38
N TYR A 229 4.92 18.92 -1.33
CA TYR A 229 3.64 18.81 -0.62
C TYR A 229 3.66 19.46 0.77
N ARG A 230 4.69 20.28 1.05
CA ARG A 230 4.83 21.03 2.31
C ARG A 230 3.61 21.90 2.64
N MET A 231 2.89 22.39 1.63
CA MET A 231 1.69 23.19 1.83
C MET A 231 0.46 22.37 2.26
N LEU A 232 0.49 21.04 2.13
CA LEU A 232 -0.63 20.14 2.41
C LEU A 232 -0.54 19.46 3.78
N VAL A 233 0.69 19.22 4.26
CA VAL A 233 0.96 18.43 5.48
C VAL A 233 1.36 19.36 6.64
N PRO A 234 0.55 19.46 7.71
CA PRO A 234 0.92 20.17 8.93
C PRO A 234 1.84 19.29 9.80
N MET A 235 2.24 19.80 10.98
CA MET A 235 2.98 18.98 11.94
C MET A 235 2.16 17.77 12.42
N VAL A 236 2.67 16.57 12.17
CA VAL A 236 2.07 15.27 12.51
C VAL A 236 2.63 14.67 13.80
N ASP A 237 1.88 13.77 14.40
CA ASP A 237 2.22 13.07 15.65
C ASP A 237 2.99 11.77 15.38
N VAL A 238 2.65 11.09 14.28
CA VAL A 238 3.25 9.80 13.88
C VAL A 238 3.60 9.79 12.39
N VAL A 239 4.78 9.27 12.06
CA VAL A 239 5.12 8.86 10.68
C VAL A 239 5.08 7.33 10.58
N PHE A 240 4.23 6.80 9.71
CA PHE A 240 4.29 5.40 9.29
C PHE A 240 4.93 5.29 7.91
N ALA A 241 5.92 4.40 7.74
CA ALA A 241 6.65 4.25 6.49
C ALA A 241 6.65 2.79 5.98
N ASP A 242 6.02 2.57 4.83
CA ASP A 242 5.97 1.30 4.11
C ASP A 242 6.50 1.46 2.67
N VAL A 243 7.57 2.26 2.53
CA VAL A 243 8.27 2.47 1.27
C VAL A 243 9.38 1.43 1.08
N ALA A 244 9.20 0.52 0.12
CA ALA A 244 10.22 -0.46 -0.25
C ALA A 244 11.27 0.16 -1.18
N GLN A 245 12.23 0.92 -0.62
CA GLN A 245 13.32 1.58 -1.37
C GLN A 245 14.68 1.43 -0.63
N PRO A 246 15.81 1.30 -1.34
CA PRO A 246 17.14 1.26 -0.69
C PRO A 246 17.52 2.52 0.11
N ASP A 247 16.93 3.67 -0.24
CA ASP A 247 17.13 4.95 0.47
C ASP A 247 16.02 5.25 1.50
N GLN A 248 15.34 4.21 2.01
CA GLN A 248 14.23 4.33 2.97
C GLN A 248 14.56 5.20 4.20
N ALA A 249 15.67 4.97 4.90
CA ALA A 249 16.04 5.79 6.06
C ALA A 249 16.15 7.29 5.73
N ARG A 250 16.72 7.65 4.57
CA ARG A 250 16.84 9.03 4.10
C ARG A 250 15.46 9.64 3.79
N ILE A 251 14.58 8.89 3.14
CA ILE A 251 13.21 9.33 2.84
C ILE A 251 12.45 9.63 4.14
N VAL A 252 12.55 8.75 5.13
CA VAL A 252 11.87 8.92 6.42
C VAL A 252 12.48 10.09 7.22
N ALA A 253 13.81 10.23 7.23
CA ALA A 253 14.49 11.35 7.88
C ALA A 253 14.08 12.71 7.32
N LEU A 254 14.08 12.86 6.00
CA LEU A 254 13.62 14.10 5.35
C LEU A 254 12.17 14.42 5.71
N ASN A 255 11.27 13.43 5.63
CA ASN A 255 9.87 13.62 6.00
C ASN A 255 9.68 13.99 7.48
N ALA A 256 10.36 13.30 8.38
CA ALA A 256 10.30 13.59 9.81
C ALA A 256 10.83 15.00 10.13
N SER A 257 11.94 15.41 9.51
CA SER A 257 12.53 16.74 9.73
C SER A 257 11.62 17.91 9.28
N HIS A 258 10.72 17.66 8.32
CA HIS A 258 9.75 18.66 7.84
C HIS A 258 8.40 18.61 8.55
N PHE A 259 7.93 17.43 8.97
CA PHE A 259 6.54 17.23 9.40
C PHE A 259 6.37 16.58 10.78
N LEU A 260 7.33 15.81 11.29
CA LEU A 260 7.17 15.12 12.57
C LEU A 260 7.52 16.07 13.73
N LYS A 261 6.62 16.16 14.72
CA LYS A 261 6.85 16.94 15.94
C LYS A 261 8.08 16.42 16.70
N ASN A 262 8.78 17.31 17.40
CA ASN A 262 9.81 16.89 18.36
C ASN A 262 9.15 16.06 19.47
N GLY A 263 9.71 14.88 19.77
CA GLY A 263 9.09 13.88 20.64
C GLY A 263 7.99 13.04 19.97
N GLY A 264 7.63 13.33 18.71
CA GLY A 264 6.69 12.53 17.93
C GLY A 264 7.25 11.15 17.58
N HIS A 265 6.38 10.26 17.08
CA HIS A 265 6.69 8.85 16.94
C HIS A 265 6.88 8.41 15.49
N PHE A 266 7.58 7.31 15.29
CA PHE A 266 7.74 6.70 13.98
C PHE A 266 7.56 5.19 14.06
N VAL A 267 7.05 4.63 12.97
CA VAL A 267 6.89 3.20 12.74
C VAL A 267 7.35 2.93 11.31
N ILE A 268 8.45 2.21 11.15
CA ILE A 268 9.06 1.93 9.83
C ILE A 268 9.01 0.43 9.59
N SER A 269 8.43 0.03 8.46
CA SER A 269 8.49 -1.35 7.98
C SER A 269 9.70 -1.53 7.05
N ILE A 270 10.71 -2.24 7.53
CA ILE A 270 11.96 -2.51 6.81
C ILE A 270 11.84 -3.88 6.14
N LYS A 271 12.00 -3.91 4.81
CA LYS A 271 12.09 -5.15 4.02
C LYS A 271 13.54 -5.38 3.60
N ALA A 272 14.21 -6.36 4.19
CA ALA A 272 15.65 -6.57 3.97
C ALA A 272 15.97 -6.74 2.48
N SER A 273 15.22 -7.61 1.79
CA SER A 273 15.43 -7.95 0.37
C SER A 273 15.25 -6.79 -0.62
N CYS A 274 14.66 -5.66 -0.21
CA CYS A 274 14.49 -4.47 -1.05
C CYS A 274 15.56 -3.39 -0.79
N ILE A 275 16.38 -3.56 0.24
CA ILE A 275 17.51 -2.69 0.57
C ILE A 275 18.81 -3.34 0.10
N ASP A 276 18.97 -4.64 0.41
CA ASP A 276 20.13 -5.44 0.06
C ASP A 276 19.72 -6.92 0.04
N SER A 277 19.67 -7.51 -1.16
CA SER A 277 19.30 -8.91 -1.37
C SER A 277 20.48 -9.89 -1.18
N THR A 278 21.68 -9.39 -0.87
CA THR A 278 22.91 -10.19 -0.74
C THR A 278 23.32 -10.40 0.71
N ALA A 279 22.99 -9.45 1.59
CA ALA A 279 23.27 -9.53 3.03
C ALA A 279 22.17 -10.27 3.81
N PRO A 280 22.50 -10.91 4.95
CA PRO A 280 21.50 -11.51 5.83
C PRO A 280 20.57 -10.43 6.43
N PRO A 281 19.26 -10.71 6.60
CA PRO A 281 18.27 -9.70 7.03
C PRO A 281 18.65 -8.95 8.32
N GLU A 282 19.17 -9.65 9.32
CA GLU A 282 19.62 -9.07 10.59
C GLU A 282 20.66 -7.97 10.42
N ALA A 283 21.63 -8.18 9.51
CA ALA A 283 22.64 -7.17 9.18
C ALA A 283 22.03 -5.99 8.44
N VAL A 284 21.03 -6.20 7.58
CA VAL A 284 20.30 -5.11 6.92
C VAL A 284 19.55 -4.27 7.96
N PHE A 285 18.81 -4.89 8.88
CA PHE A 285 18.09 -4.21 9.95
C PHE A 285 19.04 -3.40 10.84
N ALA A 286 20.16 -3.98 11.28
CA ALA A 286 21.14 -3.30 12.11
C ALA A 286 21.80 -2.08 11.41
N ARG A 287 21.98 -2.13 10.09
CA ARG A 287 22.48 -0.99 9.29
C ARG A 287 21.43 0.13 9.19
N GLU A 288 20.17 -0.20 8.92
CA GLU A 288 19.09 0.81 8.86
C GLU A 288 18.84 1.46 10.21
N VAL A 289 18.83 0.69 11.30
CA VAL A 289 18.72 1.21 12.67
C VAL A 289 19.83 2.21 12.98
N LYS A 290 21.08 1.95 12.55
CA LYS A 290 22.20 2.90 12.69
C LYS A 290 22.02 4.17 11.85
N LYS A 291 21.52 4.07 10.60
CA LYS A 291 21.20 5.25 9.78
C LYS A 291 20.12 6.12 10.43
N LEU A 292 19.07 5.50 10.97
CA LEU A 292 18.01 6.21 11.70
C LEU A 292 18.56 6.92 12.95
N GLN A 293 19.45 6.28 13.70
CA GLN A 293 20.10 6.90 14.87
C GLN A 293 20.95 8.13 14.49
N GLN A 294 21.62 8.12 13.35
CA GLN A 294 22.36 9.28 12.82
C GLN A 294 21.41 10.46 12.52
N GLU A 295 20.21 10.16 12.02
CA GLU A 295 19.15 11.13 11.69
C GLU A 295 18.27 11.54 12.89
N GLN A 296 18.80 11.41 14.12
CA GLN A 296 18.14 11.82 15.39
C GLN A 296 16.85 11.05 15.75
N PHE A 297 16.64 9.88 15.17
CA PHE A 297 15.63 8.94 15.65
C PHE A 297 16.16 8.12 16.83
N LYS A 298 15.30 7.85 17.81
CA LYS A 298 15.54 6.92 18.91
C LYS A 298 14.63 5.70 18.75
N PRO A 299 15.10 4.60 18.13
CA PRO A 299 14.43 3.31 18.18
C PRO A 299 14.16 2.91 19.63
N ALA A 300 12.98 2.36 19.89
CA ALA A 300 12.56 1.83 21.18
C ALA A 300 12.32 0.32 21.09
N GLU A 301 11.76 -0.15 19.96
CA GLU A 301 11.33 -1.53 19.76
C GLU A 301 11.62 -1.96 18.31
N GLN A 302 11.97 -3.23 18.13
CA GLN A 302 12.12 -3.87 16.83
C GLN A 302 11.49 -5.27 16.89
N LEU A 303 10.60 -5.56 15.94
CA LEU A 303 9.85 -6.81 15.86
C LEU A 303 9.90 -7.37 14.43
N THR A 304 10.20 -8.66 14.28
CA THR A 304 10.08 -9.36 12.98
C THR A 304 8.63 -9.73 12.70
N LEU A 305 8.20 -9.66 11.44
CA LEU A 305 6.79 -9.91 11.05
C LEU A 305 6.49 -11.37 10.69
N GLU A 306 7.35 -12.31 11.09
CA GLU A 306 7.07 -13.73 10.92
C GLU A 306 5.97 -14.16 11.89
N PRO A 307 4.96 -14.96 11.47
CA PRO A 307 4.89 -15.75 10.24
C PRO A 307 4.18 -15.07 9.04
N TYR A 308 3.80 -13.79 9.14
CA TYR A 308 2.99 -13.10 8.14
C TYR A 308 3.78 -12.65 6.90
N GLU A 309 4.93 -12.01 7.12
CA GLU A 309 5.83 -11.56 6.06
C GLU A 309 7.29 -11.93 6.39
N ARG A 310 7.94 -12.71 5.52
CA ARG A 310 9.35 -13.10 5.63
C ARG A 310 10.27 -11.91 5.36
N ASP A 311 11.44 -11.88 5.99
CA ASP A 311 12.49 -10.87 5.80
C ASP A 311 12.01 -9.41 6.06
N HIS A 312 10.94 -9.25 6.85
CA HIS A 312 10.41 -7.95 7.28
C HIS A 312 10.58 -7.76 8.79
N ALA A 313 10.98 -6.56 9.17
CA ALA A 313 10.96 -6.09 10.55
C ALA A 313 10.29 -4.72 10.65
N VAL A 314 9.48 -4.51 11.68
CA VAL A 314 8.97 -3.19 12.05
C VAL A 314 9.83 -2.63 13.17
N VAL A 315 10.31 -1.40 12.97
CA VAL A 315 11.04 -0.63 13.98
C VAL A 315 10.15 0.53 14.42
N VAL A 316 9.93 0.62 15.73
CA VAL A 316 9.17 1.70 16.37
C VAL A 316 10.10 2.55 17.22
N GLY A 317 9.85 3.85 17.26
CA GLY A 317 10.58 4.73 18.16
C GLY A 317 10.03 6.15 18.22
N SER A 318 10.87 7.05 18.72
CA SER A 318 10.54 8.48 18.89
C SER A 318 11.60 9.36 18.20
N TYR A 319 11.19 10.49 17.65
CA TYR A 319 12.03 11.43 16.91
C TYR A 319 12.40 12.64 17.78
N ARG A 320 13.67 13.06 17.77
CA ARG A 320 14.16 14.25 18.49
C ARG A 320 13.63 14.37 19.94
N VAL A 321 13.68 13.26 20.68
CA VAL A 321 13.27 13.26 22.09
C VAL A 321 14.15 14.23 22.87
N PRO A 322 13.58 15.23 23.59
CA PRO A 322 14.36 16.11 24.44
C PRO A 322 15.16 15.27 25.45
N LYS A 323 16.45 15.59 25.63
CA LYS A 323 17.22 15.01 26.74
C LYS A 323 16.53 15.47 28.03
N LYS A 324 16.01 14.54 28.84
CA LYS A 324 15.57 14.88 30.20
C LYS A 324 16.74 15.55 30.91
N GLU A 325 16.53 16.77 31.39
CA GLU A 325 17.45 17.37 32.36
C GLU A 325 17.55 16.42 33.55
N LYS A 326 18.79 16.07 33.91
CA LYS A 326 19.03 15.39 35.18
C LYS A 326 18.85 16.43 36.27
N LYS A 327 17.72 16.35 36.99
CA LYS A 327 17.61 16.91 38.34
C LYS A 327 18.50 16.12 39.29
#